data_AF-A0A7K3D3W2-F1
#
_entry.id   AF-A0A7K3D3W2-F1
#
_cell.length_a   1.000
_cell.length_b   1.000
_cell.length_c   1.000
_cell.angle_alpha   90.00
_cell.angle_beta   90.00
_cell.angle_gamma   90.00
#
_symmetry.space_group_name_H-M   'P 1'
#
loop_
_entity.id
_entity.type
_entity.pdbx_description
1 polymer ?
#
loop_
_entity_poly.entity_id
_entity_poly.type
_entity_poly.pdbx_seq_one_letter_code
_entity_poly.pdbx_strand_id
1 'polypeptide(L)' 'MKLVFAGTPEVAVPALDALIASDRHEVAAVVTRPDAPAGRGRRLVASPVAERAEEAGI' A
#
# COMPACT_ATOMS: atom_id res chain seq x y z
N MET A 1 -9.46 10.30 -12.47
CA MET A 1 -9.75 10.95 -11.17
C MET A 1 -8.58 10.69 -10.25
N LYS A 2 -8.05 11.73 -9.59
CA LYS A 2 -6.98 11.56 -8.60
C LYS A 2 -7.57 11.11 -7.26
N LEU A 3 -6.95 10.12 -6.62
CA LEU A 3 -7.39 9.61 -5.33
C LEU A 3 -6.21 9.28 -4.42
N VAL A 4 -6.52 9.19 -3.13
CA VAL A 4 -5.61 8.68 -2.10
C VAL A 4 -6.14 7.33 -1.66
N PHE A 5 -5.29 6.32 -1.63
CA PHE A 5 -5.65 4.99 -1.15
C PHE A 5 -5.21 4.83 0.31
N ALA A 6 -6.13 4.46 1.20
CA ALA A 6 -5.82 4.22 2.61
C ALA A 6 -5.97 2.73 2.94
N GLY A 7 -4.87 2.05 3.23
CA GLY A 7 -4.85 0.61 3.47
C GLY A 7 -3.59 0.15 4.20
N THR A 8 -3.66 -1.01 4.84
CA THR A 8 -2.53 -1.59 5.60
C THR A 8 -2.46 -3.12 5.47
N PRO A 9 -3.55 -3.88 5.63
CA PRO A 9 -3.44 -5.34 5.61
C PRO A 9 -3.27 -5.87 4.19
N GLU A 10 -2.77 -7.10 4.08
CA GLU A 10 -2.56 -7.82 2.82
C GLU A 10 -3.83 -7.88 1.95
N VAL A 11 -5.01 -8.05 2.57
CA VAL A 11 -6.30 -8.07 1.86
C VAL A 11 -6.63 -6.75 1.12
N ALA A 12 -5.96 -5.65 1.45
CA ALA A 12 -6.14 -4.37 0.75
C ALA A 12 -5.29 -4.27 -0.54
N VAL A 13 -4.26 -5.09 -0.69
CA VAL A 13 -3.34 -5.05 -1.85
C VAL A 13 -4.07 -5.27 -3.19
N PRO A 14 -4.98 -6.26 -3.35
CA PRO A 14 -5.69 -6.43 -4.61
C PRO A 14 -6.56 -5.23 -5.01
N ALA A 15 -7.08 -4.48 -4.03
CA ALA A 15 -7.84 -3.27 -4.29
C ALA A 15 -6.93 -2.12 -4.76
N LEU A 16 -5.74 -1.99 -4.18
CA LEU A 16 -4.72 -1.04 -4.66
C LEU A 16 -4.31 -1.38 -6.09
N ASP A 17 -4.03 -2.65 -6.39
CA ASP A 17 -3.66 -3.12 -7.72
C ASP A 17 -4.72 -2.78 -8.78
N ALA A 18 -5.99 -3.01 -8.45
CA ALA A 18 -7.09 -2.69 -9.35
C ALA A 18 -7.20 -1.19 -9.65
N LEU A 19 -6.86 -0.33 -8.69
CA LEU A 19 -6.86 1.13 -8.87
C LEU A 19 -5.66 1.60 -9.69
N ILE A 20 -4.47 1.03 -9.44
CA ILE A 20 -3.24 1.31 -10.21
C ILE A 20 -3.42 0.91 -11.68
N ALA A 21 -4.02 -0.26 -11.94
CA ALA A 21 -4.26 -0.76 -13.29
C ALA A 21 -5.41 -0.04 -14.03
N SER A 22 -6.13 0.88 -13.37
CA SER A 22 -7.31 1.52 -13.94
C SER A 22 -6.95 2.78 -14.71
N ASP A 23 -7.26 2.83 -16.01
CA ASP A 23 -7.10 4.05 -16.83
C ASP A 23 -7.95 5.25 -16.37
N ARG A 24 -8.92 5.01 -15.48
CA ARG A 24 -9.82 6.04 -14.96
C ARG A 24 -9.29 6.72 -13.70
N HIS A 25 -8.33 6.10 -13.02
CA HIS A 25 -7.88 6.52 -11.70
C HIS A 25 -6.39 6.80 -11.68
N GLU A 26 -5.99 7.81 -10.92
CA GLU A 26 -4.59 8.09 -10.63
C GLU A 26 -4.46 8.00 -9.10
N VAL A 27 -3.70 7.03 -8.62
CA VAL A 27 -3.39 6.91 -7.19
C VAL A 27 -2.27 7.89 -6.88
N ALA A 28 -2.64 9.06 -6.33
CA ALA A 28 -1.69 10.15 -6.12
C ALA A 28 -0.89 10.00 -4.81
N ALA A 29 -1.40 9.23 -3.86
CA ALA A 29 -0.71 8.90 -2.62
C ALA A 29 -1.33 7.65 -1.97
N VAL A 30 -0.53 6.98 -1.13
CA VAL A 30 -0.96 5.88 -0.27
C VAL A 30 -0.77 6.26 1.20
N VAL A 31 -1.79 6.01 2.01
CA VAL A 31 -1.76 6.19 3.46
C VAL A 31 -1.83 4.82 4.13
N THR A 32 -0.82 4.52 4.94
CA THR A 32 -0.73 3.25 5.64
C THR A 32 -0.27 3.45 7.09
N ARG A 33 -0.36 2.40 7.90
CA ARG A 33 0.22 2.45 9.25
C ARG A 33 1.75 2.55 9.14
N PRO A 34 2.41 3.21 10.10
CA PRO A 34 3.87 3.15 10.20
C PRO A 34 4.36 1.71 10.30
N ASP A 35 5.60 1.49 9.86
CA ASP A 35 6.29 0.21 9.99
C ASP A 35 6.18 -0.33 11.41
N ALA A 36 5.86 -1.61 11.51
CA ALA A 36 5.57 -2.26 12.77
C ALA A 36 6.48 -3.47 12.99
N PRO A 37 6.87 -3.78 14.25
CA PRO A 37 7.62 -4.99 14.54
C PRO A 37 6.87 -6.26 14.15
N ALA A 38 7.48 -7.13 13.34
CA ALA A 38 6.90 -8.40 12.92
C ALA A 38 7.84 -9.59 13.13
N GLY A 39 7.25 -10.79 13.25
CA GLY A 39 7.95 -12.06 13.37
C GLY A 39 8.78 -12.21 14.65
N ARG A 40 9.62 -13.26 14.68
CA ARG A 40 10.61 -13.45 15.75
C ARG A 40 11.77 -12.48 15.53
N GLY A 41 12.18 -11.76 16.57
CA GLY A 41 13.22 -10.73 16.50
C GLY A 41 12.70 -9.30 16.28
N ARG A 42 11.38 -9.10 16.14
CA ARG A 42 10.73 -7.77 16.17
C ARG A 42 11.37 -6.72 15.25
N ARG A 43 11.79 -7.13 14.06
CA ARG A 43 12.28 -6.19 13.05
C ARG A 43 11.12 -5.33 12.58
N LEU A 44 11.37 -4.04 12.34
CA LEU A 44 10.43 -3.16 11.66
C LEU A 44 10.24 -3.67 10.24
N VAL A 45 8.99 -3.85 9.85
CA VAL A 45 8.59 -4.27 8.50
C VAL A 45 7.52 -3.30 8.04
N ALA A 46 7.63 -2.89 6.77
CA ALA A 46 6.63 -2.12 6.08
C ALA A 46 5.29 -2.89 6.02
N SER A 47 4.19 -2.18 5.85
CA SER A 47 2.92 -2.86 5.64
C SER A 47 2.85 -3.45 4.22
N PRO A 48 2.06 -4.52 3.99
CA PRO A 48 1.84 -5.04 2.63
C PRO A 48 1.41 -3.98 1.61
N VAL A 49 0.67 -2.96 2.06
CA VAL A 49 0.24 -1.84 1.20
C VAL A 49 1.38 -0.85 0.94
N ALA A 50 2.24 -0.60 1.94
CA ALA A 50 3.42 0.26 1.78
C ALA A 50 4.41 -0.35 0.78
N GLU A 51 4.76 -1.63 0.95
CA GLU A 51 5.66 -2.36 0.04
C GLU A 51 5.15 -2.29 -1.40
N ARG A 52 3.86 -2.58 -1.60
CA ARG A 52 3.26 -2.53 -2.92
C ARG A 52 3.24 -1.13 -3.54
N ALA A 53 3.01 -0.09 -2.73
CA ALA A 53 3.03 1.30 -3.19
C ALA A 53 4.43 1.72 -3.66
N GLU A 54 5.47 1.36 -2.89
CA GLU A 54 6.87 1.60 -3.26
C GLU A 54 7.22 0.90 -4.58
N GLU A 55 6.80 -0.35 -4.78
CA GLU A 55 6.97 -1.08 -6.05
C GLU A 55 6.28 -0.40 -7.24
N ALA A 56 5.15 0.27 -7.00
CA ALA A 56 4.42 1.02 -8.02
C ALA A 56 5.00 2.42 -8.28
N GLY A 57 5.95 2.88 -7.46
CA GLY A 57 6.49 4.24 -7.52
C GLY A 57 5.51 5.31 -7.03
N ILE A 58 4.63 4.97 -6.08
CA ILE A 58 3.65 5.87 -5.46
C ILE A 58 4.17 6.38 -4.11
#